data_AF-A0A2R9SR00-F1
#
_entry.id   AF-A0A2R9SR00-F1
#
_cell.length_a   1.000
_cell.length_b   1.000
_cell.length_c   1.000
_cell.angle_alpha   90.00
_cell.angle_beta   90.00
_cell.angle_gamma   90.00
#
_symmetry.space_group_name_H-M   'P 1'
#
loop_
_entity.id
_entity.type
_entity.pdbx_description
1 polymer ?
#
loop_
_entity_poly.entity_id
_entity_poly.type
_entity_poly.pdbx_seq_one_letter_code
_entity_poly.pdbx_strand_id
1 'polypeptide(L)'
;MATTADSKVQWDEMEDRELVKYAQAGEREAFGELVRRHRSKVYGYARAITRESYLAEDVVQDALIRAFMHLGKLVDVERFLPWVHRIVRNQAYTRLRGSSAVKEQTFTELEGVGRADGTGGSHNWGNLDSILGRLHRSANEASAGSSVPEERILQQETLRVLTGIIQCLKPRERLIFESHFFDQLSPQEIANLFQLSSANVYQIISRSRKKVIQEKIRITVDSYIKTRRDLGIMTKKILPYEGSLKETKTWTSAADATYKILQFTDRKLSLPMVMGLTGHAFRINIIPNNVHIAGPTAYFFGEALSRGLHNIGFHSKFVDGMSDGIGPNTNLLDPALMEKGAMSKRSIHQELPRALDLIHSSLDRGYPVLAWDIFFPEFGTLYGYDDETRTLYAEECGRVDTLPYENLGRSVMEDLFVLVIEGSVDITLRQQLRLALETAVEQYEGKESVVPTAVKGIAAYDAWLESLQGRQIEPNGHAYNIEVLRDARYYAAEFFKELITAWPQENGEEPELTGLFEEANMLYAGMCERFNVLHQMFPFPVGGEPNLEDQSTKAITLVEDIKALEIKAVAKLKEIYAKLTK
;
A
#
# COMPACT_ATOMS: atom_id res chain seq x y z
N MET A 1 -74.62 -32.68 6.14
CA MET A 1 -74.33 -32.23 4.76
C MET A 1 -73.17 -31.26 4.86
N ALA A 2 -71.94 -31.76 4.91
CA ALA A 2 -71.05 -32.15 3.80
C ALA A 2 -69.96 -31.08 3.66
N THR A 3 -68.90 -31.29 4.45
CA THR A 3 -67.63 -30.58 4.50
C THR A 3 -66.93 -30.66 3.15
N THR A 4 -66.51 -29.53 2.60
CA THR A 4 -65.66 -29.44 1.40
C THR A 4 -64.35 -30.19 1.65
N ALA A 5 -64.14 -31.25 0.87
CA ALA A 5 -62.97 -32.10 0.92
C ALA A 5 -61.72 -31.34 0.45
N ASP A 6 -60.73 -31.33 1.31
CA ASP A 6 -59.34 -30.92 1.09
C ASP A 6 -58.72 -31.82 0.01
N SER A 7 -58.55 -31.31 -1.20
CA SER A 7 -57.81 -32.02 -2.25
C SER A 7 -56.33 -32.00 -1.88
N LYS A 8 -55.85 -33.02 -1.15
CA LYS A 8 -54.42 -33.22 -0.93
C LYS A 8 -53.71 -33.29 -2.27
N VAL A 9 -52.96 -32.24 -2.63
CA VAL A 9 -52.10 -32.27 -3.80
C VAL A 9 -51.09 -33.39 -3.59
N GLN A 10 -51.13 -34.41 -4.46
CA GLN A 10 -50.21 -35.54 -4.43
C GLN A 10 -48.90 -35.14 -5.11
N TRP A 11 -48.04 -34.43 -4.37
CA TRP A 11 -46.73 -33.97 -4.84
C TRP A 11 -45.83 -35.12 -5.31
N ASP A 12 -45.99 -36.30 -4.72
CA ASP A 12 -45.24 -37.53 -5.00
C ASP A 12 -45.53 -38.11 -6.39
N GLU A 13 -46.65 -37.79 -7.01
CA GLU A 13 -47.03 -38.22 -8.37
C GLU A 13 -46.68 -37.18 -9.45
N MET A 14 -46.32 -35.95 -9.08
CA MET A 14 -46.02 -34.86 -10.02
C MET A 14 -44.63 -34.97 -10.65
N GLU A 15 -44.46 -34.46 -11.87
CA GLU A 15 -43.15 -34.41 -12.51
C GLU A 15 -42.27 -33.31 -11.91
N ASP A 16 -40.95 -33.50 -11.95
CA ASP A 16 -39.99 -32.55 -11.35
C ASP A 16 -40.16 -31.11 -11.88
N ARG A 17 -40.49 -30.94 -13.16
CA ARG A 17 -40.76 -29.63 -13.78
C ARG A 17 -41.95 -28.90 -13.16
N GLU A 18 -42.96 -29.66 -12.73
CA GLU A 18 -44.19 -29.11 -12.13
C GLU A 18 -43.92 -28.75 -10.68
N LEU A 19 -43.22 -29.63 -9.96
CA LEU A 19 -42.75 -29.37 -8.61
C LEU A 19 -41.86 -28.12 -8.54
N VAL A 20 -40.99 -27.90 -9.54
CA VAL A 20 -40.15 -26.69 -9.61
C VAL A 20 -41.01 -25.43 -9.78
N LYS A 21 -42.05 -25.46 -10.61
CA LYS A 21 -42.95 -24.31 -10.80
C LYS A 21 -43.73 -23.96 -9.53
N TYR A 22 -44.26 -24.97 -8.83
CA TYR A 22 -44.96 -24.74 -7.55
C TYR A 22 -44.00 -24.26 -6.46
N ALA A 23 -42.79 -24.82 -6.40
CA ALA A 23 -41.77 -24.37 -5.47
C ALA A 23 -41.26 -22.95 -5.78
N GLN A 24 -41.20 -22.53 -7.06
CA GLN A 24 -40.93 -21.15 -7.45
C GLN A 24 -42.05 -20.18 -7.04
N ALA A 25 -43.29 -20.66 -7.01
CA ALA A 25 -44.46 -19.90 -6.53
C ALA A 25 -44.55 -19.81 -4.99
N GLY A 26 -43.65 -20.49 -4.26
CA GLY A 26 -43.56 -20.44 -2.80
C GLY A 26 -44.13 -21.64 -2.05
N GLU A 27 -44.62 -22.67 -2.76
CA GLU A 27 -45.15 -23.90 -2.14
C GLU A 27 -44.01 -24.77 -1.60
N ARG A 28 -43.91 -24.87 -0.27
CA ARG A 28 -42.77 -25.50 0.41
C ARG A 28 -42.77 -27.01 0.29
N GLU A 29 -43.96 -27.61 0.27
CA GLU A 29 -44.17 -29.04 0.11
C GLU A 29 -43.65 -29.56 -1.24
N ALA A 30 -43.81 -28.77 -2.31
CA ALA A 30 -43.29 -29.08 -3.64
C ALA A 30 -41.75 -29.12 -3.67
N PHE A 31 -41.09 -28.19 -2.98
CA PHE A 31 -39.64 -28.22 -2.82
C PHE A 31 -39.18 -29.40 -1.95
N GLY A 32 -39.92 -29.68 -0.87
CA GLY A 32 -39.65 -30.82 0.01
C GLY A 32 -39.62 -32.14 -0.77
N GLU A 33 -40.54 -32.33 -1.71
CA GLU A 33 -40.58 -33.52 -2.57
C GLU A 33 -39.42 -33.57 -3.57
N LEU A 34 -39.04 -32.45 -4.18
CA LEU A 34 -37.82 -32.36 -5.01
C LEU A 34 -36.57 -32.74 -4.23
N VAL A 35 -36.43 -32.25 -3.00
CA VAL A 35 -35.31 -32.60 -2.12
C VAL A 35 -35.34 -34.10 -1.79
N ARG A 36 -36.50 -34.64 -1.41
CA ARG A 36 -36.65 -36.07 -1.07
C ARG A 36 -36.21 -36.97 -2.21
N ARG A 37 -36.60 -36.65 -3.46
CA ARG A 37 -36.27 -37.42 -4.66
C ARG A 37 -34.79 -37.39 -5.04
N HIS A 38 -34.13 -36.25 -4.81
CA HIS A 38 -32.78 -36.00 -5.35
C HIS A 38 -31.67 -35.98 -4.32
N ARG A 39 -31.97 -35.93 -3.01
CA ARG A 39 -30.97 -35.87 -1.93
C ARG A 39 -29.95 -37.00 -1.99
N SER A 40 -30.36 -38.23 -2.28
CA SER A 40 -29.44 -39.37 -2.37
C SER A 40 -28.43 -39.24 -3.53
N LYS A 41 -28.87 -38.74 -4.69
CA LYS A 41 -28.03 -38.48 -5.87
C LYS A 41 -27.06 -37.33 -5.61
N VAL A 42 -27.58 -36.26 -5.01
CA VAL A 42 -26.81 -35.07 -4.60
C VAL A 42 -25.75 -35.43 -3.56
N TYR A 43 -26.08 -36.27 -2.58
CA TYR A 43 -25.14 -36.78 -1.58
C TYR A 43 -24.06 -37.69 -2.18
N GLY A 44 -24.44 -38.62 -3.05
CA GLY A 44 -23.48 -39.45 -3.78
C GLY A 44 -22.49 -38.60 -4.59
N TYR A 45 -22.98 -37.51 -5.19
CA TYR A 45 -22.17 -36.57 -5.94
C TYR A 45 -21.24 -35.72 -5.05
N ALA A 46 -21.73 -35.20 -3.92
CA ALA A 46 -20.92 -34.48 -2.94
C ALA A 46 -19.79 -35.37 -2.39
N ARG A 47 -20.11 -36.61 -2.00
CA ARG A 47 -19.17 -37.58 -1.47
C ARG A 47 -18.09 -37.99 -2.47
N ALA A 48 -18.42 -38.05 -3.75
CA ALA A 48 -17.42 -38.29 -4.81
C ALA A 48 -16.38 -37.15 -4.90
N ILE A 49 -16.75 -35.93 -4.52
CA ILE A 49 -15.86 -34.76 -4.54
C ILE A 49 -15.12 -34.62 -3.21
N THR A 50 -15.80 -34.69 -2.07
CA THR A 50 -15.22 -34.44 -0.74
C THR A 50 -14.41 -35.63 -0.20
N ARG A 51 -14.67 -36.85 -0.68
CA ARG A 51 -14.08 -38.13 -0.19
C ARG A 51 -14.30 -38.45 1.29
N GLU A 52 -14.99 -37.59 2.02
CA GLU A 52 -15.35 -37.74 3.43
C GLU A 52 -16.86 -37.60 3.62
N SER A 53 -17.46 -38.54 4.36
CA SER A 53 -18.92 -38.61 4.54
C SER A 53 -19.47 -37.42 5.34
N TYR A 54 -18.75 -36.97 6.37
CA TYR A 54 -19.16 -35.83 7.20
C TYR A 54 -19.17 -34.53 6.40
N LEU A 55 -18.07 -34.24 5.68
CA LEU A 55 -17.99 -33.09 4.79
C LEU A 55 -19.00 -33.15 3.63
N ALA A 56 -19.34 -34.34 3.14
CA ALA A 56 -20.34 -34.52 2.10
C ALA A 56 -21.75 -34.11 2.59
N GLU A 57 -22.14 -34.51 3.80
CA GLU A 57 -23.45 -34.18 4.36
C GLU A 57 -23.60 -32.67 4.57
N ASP A 58 -22.58 -32.03 5.12
CA ASP A 58 -22.49 -30.58 5.28
C ASP A 58 -22.62 -29.83 3.94
N VAL A 59 -21.89 -30.28 2.92
CA VAL A 59 -21.96 -29.72 1.57
C VAL A 59 -23.34 -29.86 0.96
N VAL A 60 -24.01 -31.00 1.18
CA VAL A 60 -25.38 -31.25 0.70
C VAL A 60 -26.36 -30.33 1.40
N GLN A 61 -26.24 -30.18 2.72
CA GLN A 61 -27.11 -29.31 3.49
C GLN A 61 -26.99 -27.85 3.03
N ASP A 62 -25.76 -27.34 2.89
CA ASP A 62 -25.50 -25.99 2.36
C ASP A 62 -26.05 -25.81 0.94
N ALA A 63 -25.90 -26.84 0.09
CA ALA A 63 -26.36 -26.78 -1.28
C ALA A 63 -27.89 -26.80 -1.41
N LEU A 64 -28.60 -27.54 -0.56
CA LEU A 64 -30.06 -27.61 -0.57
C LEU A 64 -30.70 -26.32 -0.04
N ILE A 65 -30.10 -25.67 0.97
CA ILE A 65 -30.55 -24.35 1.45
C ILE A 65 -30.38 -23.29 0.36
N ARG A 66 -29.23 -23.29 -0.33
CA ARG A 66 -29.00 -22.40 -1.48
C ARG A 66 -29.96 -22.69 -2.64
N ALA A 67 -30.23 -23.97 -2.92
CA ALA A 67 -31.19 -24.36 -3.94
C ALA A 67 -32.59 -23.85 -3.60
N PHE A 68 -32.98 -23.82 -2.32
CA PHE A 68 -34.26 -23.25 -1.89
C PHE A 68 -34.34 -21.74 -2.13
N MET A 69 -33.35 -20.98 -1.65
CA MET A 69 -33.36 -19.51 -1.75
C MET A 69 -33.29 -19.00 -3.19
N HIS A 70 -32.58 -19.73 -4.05
CA HIS A 70 -32.30 -19.29 -5.42
C HIS A 70 -33.15 -20.01 -6.47
N LEU A 71 -34.14 -20.79 -6.05
CA LEU A 71 -35.00 -21.53 -6.97
C LEU A 71 -35.74 -20.61 -7.96
N GLY A 72 -36.10 -19.40 -7.52
CA GLY A 72 -36.71 -18.38 -8.38
C GLY A 72 -35.82 -17.86 -9.52
N LYS A 73 -34.50 -18.13 -9.48
CA LYS A 73 -33.55 -17.79 -10.55
C LYS A 73 -33.36 -18.92 -11.57
N LEU A 74 -33.96 -20.09 -11.36
CA LEU A 74 -33.86 -21.23 -12.28
C LEU A 74 -34.72 -20.98 -13.53
N VAL A 75 -34.06 -20.60 -14.63
CA VAL A 75 -34.71 -20.24 -15.91
C VAL A 75 -35.30 -21.45 -16.64
N ASP A 76 -34.64 -22.61 -16.54
CA ASP A 76 -35.07 -23.86 -17.17
C ASP A 76 -35.47 -24.88 -16.10
N VAL A 77 -36.78 -25.07 -15.95
CA VAL A 77 -37.39 -25.92 -14.91
C VAL A 77 -37.08 -27.42 -15.10
N GLU A 78 -36.71 -27.85 -16.30
CA GLU A 78 -36.34 -29.24 -16.61
C GLU A 78 -34.94 -29.60 -16.10
N ARG A 79 -34.14 -28.61 -15.69
CA ARG A 79 -32.72 -28.77 -15.32
C ARG A 79 -32.46 -28.70 -13.82
N PHE A 80 -33.47 -28.94 -12.99
CA PHE A 80 -33.35 -28.87 -11.55
C PHE A 80 -32.19 -29.70 -10.98
N LEU A 81 -32.13 -31.01 -11.29
CA LEU A 81 -31.08 -31.88 -10.75
C LEU A 81 -29.65 -31.48 -11.23
N PRO A 82 -29.40 -31.23 -12.53
CA PRO A 82 -28.13 -30.65 -12.99
C PRO A 82 -27.77 -29.32 -12.31
N TRP A 83 -28.75 -28.46 -12.04
CA TRP A 83 -28.56 -27.20 -11.35
C TRP A 83 -28.16 -27.39 -9.88
N VAL A 84 -28.84 -28.30 -9.15
CA VAL A 84 -28.47 -28.63 -7.77
C VAL A 84 -27.09 -29.29 -7.70
N HIS A 85 -26.76 -30.22 -8.59
CA HIS A 85 -25.42 -30.83 -8.66
C HIS A 85 -24.32 -29.78 -8.82
N ARG A 86 -24.59 -28.70 -9.54
CA ARG A 86 -23.64 -27.61 -9.71
C ARG A 86 -23.45 -26.78 -8.43
N ILE A 87 -24.52 -26.50 -7.69
CA ILE A 87 -24.44 -25.85 -6.37
C ILE A 87 -23.61 -26.73 -5.42
N VAL A 88 -23.86 -28.04 -5.42
CA VAL A 88 -23.14 -29.05 -4.63
C VAL A 88 -21.65 -29.09 -4.97
N ARG A 89 -21.31 -29.11 -6.27
CA ARG A 89 -19.92 -29.06 -6.74
C ARG A 89 -19.19 -27.84 -6.19
N ASN A 90 -19.83 -26.66 -6.28
CA ASN A 90 -19.23 -25.41 -5.84
C ASN A 90 -19.04 -25.36 -4.32
N GLN A 91 -20.01 -25.87 -3.55
CA GLN A 91 -19.88 -25.99 -2.09
C GLN A 91 -18.77 -26.98 -1.69
N ALA A 92 -18.68 -28.12 -2.38
CA ALA A 92 -17.63 -29.11 -2.14
C ALA A 92 -16.23 -28.52 -2.36
N TYR A 93 -16.00 -27.85 -3.48
CA TYR A 93 -14.70 -27.21 -3.76
C TYR A 93 -14.39 -26.04 -2.81
N THR A 94 -15.41 -25.30 -2.37
CA THR A 94 -15.23 -24.22 -1.39
C THR A 94 -14.78 -24.78 -0.04
N ARG A 95 -15.42 -25.86 0.43
CA ARG A 95 -15.07 -26.56 1.68
C ARG A 95 -13.67 -27.19 1.61
N LEU A 96 -13.32 -27.79 0.48
CA LEU A 96 -11.99 -28.39 0.26
C LEU A 96 -10.87 -27.33 0.18
N ARG A 97 -11.15 -26.12 -0.31
CA ARG A 97 -10.18 -25.00 -0.32
C ARG A 97 -9.98 -24.35 1.05
N GLY A 98 -10.97 -24.44 1.95
CA GLY A 98 -10.97 -23.77 3.26
C GLY A 98 -10.41 -24.57 4.44
N SER A 99 -9.81 -25.75 4.21
CA SER A 99 -9.31 -26.62 5.30
C SER A 99 -7.93 -26.23 5.86
N SER A 100 -7.37 -25.09 5.44
CA SER A 100 -6.23 -24.46 6.14
C SER A 100 -6.73 -23.30 6.98
N ALA A 101 -6.92 -23.58 8.27
CA ALA A 101 -7.10 -22.64 9.39
C ALA A 101 -8.29 -21.66 9.32
N VAL A 102 -9.45 -22.07 9.85
CA VAL A 102 -10.45 -21.15 10.40
C VAL A 102 -10.63 -21.50 11.88
N LYS A 103 -9.75 -20.94 12.73
CA LYS A 103 -10.12 -20.66 14.12
C LYS A 103 -11.08 -19.46 14.07
N GLU A 104 -12.11 -19.47 14.90
CA GLU A 104 -13.02 -18.35 15.08
C GLU A 104 -12.21 -17.07 15.39
N GLN A 105 -12.32 -16.08 14.50
CA GLN A 105 -11.70 -14.77 14.64
C GLN A 105 -12.81 -13.75 14.88
N THR A 106 -12.68 -12.98 15.96
CA THR A 106 -13.61 -11.93 16.38
C THR A 106 -13.53 -10.70 15.47
N PHE A 107 -14.60 -9.91 15.46
CA PHE A 107 -14.86 -8.76 14.57
C PHE A 107 -13.73 -7.71 14.54
N THR A 108 -12.91 -7.63 15.59
CA THR A 108 -11.79 -6.70 15.73
C THR A 108 -10.60 -7.02 14.82
N GLU A 109 -10.52 -8.23 14.24
CA GLU A 109 -9.41 -8.63 13.36
C GLU A 109 -9.59 -8.22 11.88
N LEU A 110 -10.70 -7.56 11.54
CA LEU A 110 -10.93 -6.97 10.20
C LEU A 110 -10.11 -5.70 9.95
N GLU A 111 -9.49 -5.13 10.99
CA GLU A 111 -8.76 -3.85 10.95
C GLU A 111 -7.23 -4.01 10.92
N GLY A 112 -6.68 -5.22 10.89
CA GLY A 112 -5.23 -5.35 10.79
C GLY A 112 -4.71 -6.76 10.60
N VAL A 113 -4.29 -7.09 9.37
CA VAL A 113 -3.20 -8.05 9.13
C VAL A 113 -2.32 -7.48 8.01
N GLY A 114 -1.26 -6.79 8.41
CA GLY A 114 -0.11 -6.50 7.57
C GLY A 114 0.96 -7.59 7.72
N ARG A 115 1.42 -8.11 6.57
CA ARG A 115 2.63 -8.92 6.29
C ARG A 115 2.74 -10.34 6.87
N ALA A 116 2.77 -11.33 5.97
CA ALA A 116 3.91 -12.24 5.80
C ALA A 116 3.90 -12.92 4.41
N ASP A 117 5.09 -12.92 3.79
CA ASP A 117 5.65 -13.70 2.69
C ASP A 117 5.21 -13.52 1.22
N GLY A 118 6.04 -12.72 0.53
CA GLY A 118 6.72 -13.00 -0.74
C GLY A 118 6.18 -14.11 -1.63
N THR A 119 5.52 -13.71 -2.71
CA THR A 119 5.85 -14.04 -4.11
C THR A 119 4.72 -13.48 -4.99
N GLY A 120 5.07 -12.58 -5.91
CA GLY A 120 4.33 -12.25 -7.13
C GLY A 120 2.82 -11.98 -7.04
N GLY A 121 2.42 -10.72 -7.19
CA GLY A 121 1.20 -10.34 -7.91
C GLY A 121 -0.08 -11.05 -7.48
N SER A 122 -0.42 -11.00 -6.20
CA SER A 122 -1.76 -11.33 -5.74
C SER A 122 -2.22 -10.25 -4.77
N HIS A 123 -2.83 -9.20 -5.31
CA HIS A 123 -3.62 -8.26 -4.51
C HIS A 123 -4.50 -9.05 -3.55
N ASN A 124 -4.61 -8.58 -2.31
CA ASN A 124 -5.28 -9.26 -1.20
C ASN A 124 -6.81 -9.37 -1.39
N TRP A 125 -7.22 -10.24 -2.32
CA TRP A 125 -8.60 -10.54 -2.68
C TRP A 125 -9.33 -11.34 -1.59
N GLY A 126 -8.57 -12.03 -0.75
CA GLY A 126 -9.10 -12.88 0.31
C GLY A 126 -9.94 -12.12 1.34
N ASN A 127 -9.67 -10.85 1.59
CA ASN A 127 -10.42 -10.09 2.60
C ASN A 127 -11.86 -9.78 2.11
N LEU A 128 -12.04 -9.22 0.90
CA LEU A 128 -13.38 -8.95 0.38
C LEU A 128 -14.16 -10.25 0.07
N ASP A 129 -13.51 -11.26 -0.51
CA ASP A 129 -14.14 -12.55 -0.81
C ASP A 129 -14.52 -13.32 0.46
N SER A 130 -13.70 -13.22 1.53
CA SER A 130 -14.04 -13.81 2.82
C SER A 130 -15.13 -13.04 3.56
N ILE A 131 -15.17 -11.71 3.48
CA ILE A 131 -16.27 -10.90 4.06
C ILE A 131 -17.59 -11.23 3.36
N LEU A 132 -17.62 -11.17 2.03
CA LEU A 132 -18.81 -11.49 1.23
C LEU A 132 -19.22 -12.96 1.41
N GLY A 133 -18.25 -13.87 1.49
CA GLY A 133 -18.47 -15.30 1.72
C GLY A 133 -18.95 -15.64 3.14
N ARG A 134 -18.43 -14.97 4.18
CA ARG A 134 -18.89 -15.12 5.58
C ARG A 134 -20.31 -14.62 5.72
N LEU A 135 -20.68 -13.51 5.08
CA LEU A 135 -22.03 -12.97 5.14
C LEU A 135 -23.04 -13.80 4.36
N HIS A 136 -22.64 -14.38 3.23
CA HIS A 136 -23.46 -15.38 2.55
C HIS A 136 -23.71 -16.60 3.45
N ARG A 137 -22.70 -17.07 4.20
CA ARG A 137 -22.87 -18.18 5.16
C ARG A 137 -23.74 -17.78 6.36
N SER A 138 -23.50 -16.62 6.95
CA SER A 138 -24.26 -16.10 8.09
C SER A 138 -25.74 -15.83 7.75
N ALA A 139 -26.03 -15.33 6.55
CA ALA A 139 -27.41 -15.20 6.05
C ALA A 139 -28.11 -16.57 5.91
N ASN A 140 -27.37 -17.64 5.60
CA ASN A 140 -27.90 -19.01 5.53
C ASN A 140 -28.09 -19.62 6.93
N GLU A 141 -27.18 -19.35 7.87
CA GLU A 141 -27.24 -19.80 9.27
C GLU A 141 -28.39 -19.15 10.04
N ALA A 142 -28.79 -17.92 9.71
CA ALA A 142 -29.96 -17.24 10.29
C ALA A 142 -31.30 -17.95 9.98
N SER A 143 -31.37 -18.70 8.87
CA SER A 143 -32.50 -19.59 8.58
C SER A 143 -32.57 -20.81 9.52
N ALA A 144 -31.47 -21.10 10.21
CA ALA A 144 -31.26 -22.28 11.04
C ALA A 144 -30.85 -21.90 12.48
N GLY A 145 -31.63 -21.00 13.12
CA GLY A 145 -31.75 -20.92 14.57
C GLY A 145 -30.47 -20.74 15.40
N SER A 146 -30.11 -19.49 15.71
CA SER A 146 -29.42 -19.12 16.95
C SER A 146 -29.73 -17.66 17.34
N SER A 147 -29.60 -17.36 18.62
CA SER A 147 -30.42 -16.43 19.40
C SER A 147 -29.58 -15.41 20.20
N VAL A 148 -28.90 -14.49 19.53
CA VAL A 148 -28.24 -13.35 20.19
C VAL A 148 -28.63 -12.03 19.50
N PRO A 149 -29.27 -11.08 20.21
CA PRO A 149 -29.67 -9.79 19.65
C PRO A 149 -28.50 -8.95 19.12
N GLU A 150 -27.35 -8.93 19.80
CA GLU A 150 -26.17 -8.17 19.35
C GLU A 150 -25.63 -8.67 18.00
N GLU A 151 -25.58 -9.99 17.78
CA GLU A 151 -25.13 -10.58 16.52
C GLU A 151 -26.07 -10.25 15.36
N ARG A 152 -27.39 -10.25 15.60
CA ARG A 152 -28.38 -9.86 14.58
C ARG A 152 -28.27 -8.39 14.17
N ILE A 153 -28.02 -7.50 15.14
CA ILE A 153 -27.84 -6.07 14.87
C ILE A 153 -26.56 -5.84 14.06
N LEU A 154 -25.46 -6.47 14.45
CA LEU A 154 -24.18 -6.38 13.74
C LEU A 154 -24.31 -6.91 12.29
N GLN A 155 -25.02 -8.01 12.09
CA GLN A 155 -25.31 -8.58 10.78
C GLN A 155 -26.18 -7.66 9.91
N GLN A 156 -27.24 -7.08 10.48
CA GLN A 156 -28.11 -6.15 9.77
C GLN A 156 -27.35 -4.89 9.33
N GLU A 157 -26.51 -4.33 10.20
CA GLU A 157 -25.66 -3.19 9.86
C GLU A 157 -24.62 -3.55 8.78
N THR A 158 -23.99 -4.73 8.88
CA THR A 158 -23.01 -5.18 7.87
C THR A 158 -23.67 -5.37 6.50
N LEU A 159 -24.85 -6.00 6.44
CA LEU A 159 -25.62 -6.17 5.21
C LEU A 159 -26.08 -4.83 4.63
N ARG A 160 -26.48 -3.88 5.49
CA ARG A 160 -26.88 -2.54 5.08
C ARG A 160 -25.71 -1.79 4.44
N VAL A 161 -24.54 -1.83 5.06
CA VAL A 161 -23.32 -1.20 4.52
C VAL A 161 -22.93 -1.80 3.17
N LEU A 162 -22.94 -3.13 3.03
CA LEU A 162 -22.61 -3.78 1.75
C LEU A 162 -23.64 -3.55 0.65
N THR A 163 -24.92 -3.55 1.00
CA THR A 163 -25.98 -3.18 0.05
C THR A 163 -25.78 -1.75 -0.42
N GLY A 164 -25.38 -0.83 0.48
CA GLY A 164 -24.98 0.53 0.14
C GLY A 164 -23.77 0.59 -0.80
N ILE A 165 -22.74 -0.22 -0.56
CA ILE A 165 -21.54 -0.27 -1.42
C ILE A 165 -21.90 -0.78 -2.83
N ILE A 166 -22.73 -1.82 -2.95
CA ILE A 166 -23.09 -2.44 -4.24
C ILE A 166 -24.06 -1.57 -5.06
N GLN A 167 -24.70 -0.58 -4.43
CA GLN A 167 -25.57 0.38 -5.14
C GLN A 167 -24.83 1.25 -6.16
N CYS A 168 -23.49 1.38 -6.06
CA CYS A 168 -22.68 2.08 -7.06
C CYS A 168 -22.67 1.39 -8.44
N LEU A 169 -23.09 0.11 -8.52
CA LEU A 169 -23.17 -0.66 -9.76
C LEU A 169 -24.50 -0.45 -10.49
N LYS A 170 -24.45 -0.40 -11.83
CA LYS A 170 -25.66 -0.38 -12.67
C LYS A 170 -26.48 -1.66 -12.46
N PRO A 171 -27.81 -1.67 -12.65
CA PRO A 171 -28.66 -2.83 -12.36
C PRO A 171 -28.18 -4.15 -12.99
N ARG A 172 -27.77 -4.12 -14.27
CA ARG A 172 -27.25 -5.31 -14.98
C ARG A 172 -25.84 -5.71 -14.54
N GLU A 173 -24.97 -4.73 -14.28
CA GLU A 173 -23.61 -4.99 -13.75
C GLU A 173 -23.68 -5.61 -12.34
N ARG A 174 -24.61 -5.12 -11.51
CA ARG A 174 -24.90 -5.63 -10.17
C ARG A 174 -25.34 -7.08 -10.22
N LEU A 175 -26.31 -7.43 -11.06
CA LEU A 175 -26.76 -8.82 -11.20
C LEU A 175 -25.63 -9.76 -11.62
N ILE A 176 -24.76 -9.33 -12.55
CA ILE A 176 -23.59 -10.11 -12.97
C ILE A 176 -22.59 -10.27 -11.82
N PHE A 177 -22.32 -9.19 -11.08
CA PHE A 177 -21.44 -9.20 -9.92
C PHE A 177 -22.00 -10.11 -8.82
N GLU A 178 -23.26 -9.95 -8.46
CA GLU A 178 -23.95 -10.78 -7.47
C GLU A 178 -23.98 -12.26 -7.88
N SER A 179 -24.24 -12.54 -9.16
CA SER A 179 -24.21 -13.91 -9.69
C SER A 179 -22.83 -14.56 -9.62
N HIS A 180 -21.76 -13.78 -9.74
CA HIS A 180 -20.41 -14.30 -9.57
C HIS A 180 -20.05 -14.53 -8.10
N PHE A 181 -20.32 -13.54 -7.24
CA PHE A 181 -19.83 -13.53 -5.86
C PHE A 181 -20.76 -14.22 -4.86
N PHE A 182 -22.08 -14.06 -4.98
CA PHE A 182 -23.05 -14.68 -4.07
C PHE A 182 -23.60 -16.00 -4.61
N ASP A 183 -23.97 -16.04 -5.90
CA ASP A 183 -24.50 -17.25 -6.52
C ASP A 183 -23.37 -18.24 -6.95
N GLN A 184 -22.09 -17.82 -6.86
CA GLN A 184 -20.90 -18.63 -7.22
C GLN A 184 -20.97 -19.22 -8.64
N LEU A 185 -21.61 -18.53 -9.59
CA LEU A 185 -21.67 -18.98 -10.98
C LEU A 185 -20.33 -18.71 -11.66
N SER A 186 -19.89 -19.64 -12.51
CA SER A 186 -18.69 -19.38 -13.32
C SER A 186 -18.98 -18.29 -14.37
N PRO A 187 -17.94 -17.55 -14.80
CA PRO A 187 -18.08 -16.55 -15.85
C PRO A 187 -18.72 -17.07 -17.14
N GLN A 188 -18.50 -18.35 -17.48
CA GLN A 188 -19.11 -19.00 -18.64
C GLN A 188 -20.62 -19.14 -18.52
N GLU A 189 -21.08 -19.45 -17.31
CA GLU A 189 -22.48 -19.72 -17.03
C GLU A 189 -23.25 -18.42 -16.85
N ILE A 190 -22.60 -17.39 -16.29
CA ILE A 190 -23.09 -16.01 -16.32
C ILE A 190 -23.18 -15.52 -17.76
N ALA A 191 -22.20 -15.85 -18.61
CA ALA A 191 -22.26 -15.52 -20.05
C ALA A 191 -23.51 -16.10 -20.71
N ASN A 192 -23.78 -17.38 -20.47
CA ASN A 192 -24.99 -18.04 -20.98
C ASN A 192 -26.28 -17.41 -20.41
N LEU A 193 -26.30 -17.09 -19.11
CA LEU A 193 -27.46 -16.51 -18.43
C LEU A 193 -27.81 -15.10 -18.94
N PHE A 194 -26.79 -14.26 -19.17
CA PHE A 194 -26.96 -12.86 -19.57
C PHE A 194 -26.81 -12.62 -21.07
N GLN A 195 -26.66 -13.70 -21.87
CA GLN A 195 -26.39 -13.68 -23.30
C GLN A 195 -25.19 -12.79 -23.66
N LEU A 196 -24.09 -12.99 -22.94
CA LEU A 196 -22.82 -12.28 -23.11
C LEU A 196 -21.71 -13.28 -23.48
N SER A 197 -20.59 -12.77 -23.99
CA SER A 197 -19.37 -13.56 -24.07
C SER A 197 -18.74 -13.68 -22.68
N SER A 198 -18.05 -14.80 -22.43
CA SER A 198 -17.29 -15.02 -21.19
C SER A 198 -16.29 -13.90 -20.94
N ALA A 199 -15.60 -13.44 -22.00
CA ALA A 199 -14.69 -12.30 -21.95
C ALA A 199 -15.37 -11.01 -21.47
N ASN A 200 -16.58 -10.72 -21.93
CA ASN A 200 -17.33 -9.53 -21.48
C ASN A 200 -17.75 -9.66 -20.01
N VAL A 201 -18.11 -10.86 -19.55
CA VAL A 201 -18.40 -11.12 -18.13
C VAL A 201 -17.17 -10.86 -17.26
N TYR A 202 -15.99 -11.35 -17.64
CA TYR A 202 -14.73 -11.06 -16.93
C TYR A 202 -14.45 -9.56 -16.86
N GLN A 203 -14.66 -8.83 -17.96
CA GLN A 203 -14.49 -7.37 -17.98
C GLN A 203 -15.48 -6.64 -17.06
N ILE A 204 -16.75 -7.04 -17.04
CA ILE A 204 -17.77 -6.46 -16.18
C ILE A 204 -17.45 -6.74 -14.71
N ILE A 205 -17.07 -7.97 -14.35
CA ILE A 205 -16.67 -8.34 -12.99
C ILE A 205 -15.47 -7.50 -12.55
N SER A 206 -14.43 -7.41 -13.37
CA SER A 206 -13.22 -6.63 -13.08
C SER A 206 -13.53 -5.14 -12.85
N ARG A 207 -14.33 -4.51 -13.71
CA ARG A 207 -14.72 -3.10 -13.57
C ARG A 207 -15.63 -2.87 -12.36
N SER A 208 -16.61 -3.75 -12.15
CA SER A 208 -17.54 -3.67 -11.02
C SER A 208 -16.80 -3.80 -9.69
N ARG A 209 -15.80 -4.69 -9.63
CA ARG A 209 -14.90 -4.82 -8.49
C ARG A 209 -14.18 -3.52 -8.18
N LYS A 210 -13.57 -2.89 -9.20
CA LYS A 210 -12.88 -1.61 -9.01
C LYS A 210 -13.83 -0.58 -8.41
N LYS A 211 -15.06 -0.46 -8.92
CA LYS A 211 -16.09 0.45 -8.38
C LYS A 211 -16.48 0.14 -6.92
N VAL A 212 -16.71 -1.14 -6.59
CA VAL A 212 -17.09 -1.58 -5.24
C VAL A 212 -15.98 -1.29 -4.22
N ILE A 213 -14.72 -1.56 -4.57
CA ILE A 213 -13.58 -1.25 -3.69
C ILE A 213 -13.48 0.26 -3.45
N GLN A 214 -13.63 1.05 -4.51
CA GLN A 214 -13.62 2.52 -4.41
C GLN A 214 -14.73 3.05 -3.51
N GLU A 215 -15.94 2.55 -3.71
CA GLU A 215 -17.09 2.92 -2.89
C GLU A 215 -16.93 2.50 -1.43
N LYS A 216 -16.39 1.31 -1.18
CA LYS A 216 -16.06 0.83 0.18
C LYS A 216 -15.13 1.82 0.88
N ILE A 217 -14.02 2.21 0.26
CA ILE A 217 -13.05 3.10 0.91
C ILE A 217 -13.68 4.47 1.17
N ARG A 218 -14.46 5.01 0.21
CA ARG A 218 -15.21 6.26 0.42
C ARG A 218 -16.13 6.19 1.63
N ILE A 219 -16.93 5.13 1.73
CA ILE A 219 -17.83 4.90 2.87
C ILE A 219 -17.04 4.75 4.17
N THR A 220 -15.89 4.07 4.16
CA THR A 220 -15.02 3.97 5.35
C THR A 220 -14.53 5.35 5.80
N VAL A 221 -14.08 6.21 4.88
CA VAL A 221 -13.67 7.59 5.21
C VAL A 221 -14.86 8.42 5.70
N ASP A 222 -16.03 8.31 5.06
CA ASP A 222 -17.24 9.00 5.51
C ASP A 222 -17.67 8.54 6.91
N SER A 223 -17.59 7.23 7.18
CA SER A 223 -17.86 6.65 8.49
C SER A 223 -16.85 7.14 9.52
N TYR A 224 -15.56 7.23 9.17
CA TYR A 224 -14.53 7.77 10.05
C TYR A 224 -14.83 9.22 10.47
N ILE A 225 -15.16 10.09 9.52
CA ILE A 225 -15.56 11.48 9.80
C ILE A 225 -16.86 11.55 10.59
N LYS A 226 -17.82 10.67 10.30
CA LYS A 226 -19.06 10.58 11.08
C LYS A 226 -18.76 10.18 12.52
N THR A 227 -17.89 9.19 12.76
CA THR A 227 -17.46 8.79 14.11
C THR A 227 -16.78 9.95 14.84
N ARG A 228 -15.87 10.69 14.19
CA ARG A 228 -15.26 11.90 14.79
C ARG A 228 -16.32 12.94 15.17
N ARG A 229 -17.35 13.14 14.33
CA ARG A 229 -18.48 14.03 14.60
C ARG A 229 -19.33 13.57 15.78
N ASP A 230 -19.70 12.30 15.80
CA ASP A 230 -20.54 11.71 16.85
C ASP A 230 -19.82 11.71 18.22
N LEU A 231 -18.48 11.58 18.22
CA LEU A 231 -17.63 11.74 19.40
C LEU A 231 -17.35 13.20 19.79
N GLY A 232 -17.75 14.18 18.98
CA GLY A 232 -17.50 15.60 19.24
C GLY A 232 -16.04 16.04 19.12
N ILE A 233 -15.20 15.28 18.41
CA ILE A 233 -13.76 15.54 18.24
C ILE A 233 -13.40 16.12 16.86
N MET A 234 -14.41 16.56 16.10
CA MET A 234 -14.22 17.30 14.84
C MET A 234 -13.53 18.62 15.13
N THR A 235 -12.35 18.84 14.56
CA THR A 235 -11.64 20.11 14.75
C THR A 235 -10.91 20.56 13.49
N LYS A 236 -10.35 21.76 13.58
CA LYS A 236 -9.37 22.29 12.64
C LYS A 236 -8.08 22.50 13.41
N LYS A 237 -7.00 21.88 12.96
CA LYS A 237 -5.68 22.06 13.57
C LYS A 237 -4.66 22.39 12.51
N ILE A 238 -4.01 23.54 12.65
CA ILE A 238 -2.92 23.97 11.79
C ILE A 238 -1.75 24.33 12.71
N LEU A 239 -0.64 23.64 12.56
CA LEU A 239 0.59 23.91 13.31
C LEU A 239 1.22 25.22 12.80
N PRO A 240 1.97 25.96 13.65
CA PRO A 240 2.64 27.20 13.26
C PRO A 240 3.80 26.91 12.28
N TYR A 241 3.44 26.71 11.01
CA TYR A 241 4.36 26.38 9.92
C TYR A 241 4.79 27.68 9.21
N GLU A 242 5.85 28.29 9.74
CA GLU A 242 6.34 29.62 9.32
C GLU A 242 7.36 29.58 8.17
N GLY A 243 7.73 30.75 7.64
CA GLY A 243 8.43 30.94 6.37
C GLY A 243 9.64 30.04 6.11
N SER A 244 10.58 29.94 7.05
CA SER A 244 11.81 29.13 6.86
C SER A 244 11.57 27.62 6.77
N LEU A 245 10.40 27.13 7.18
CA LEU A 245 9.95 25.74 7.00
C LEU A 245 9.32 25.52 5.62
N LYS A 246 8.98 26.59 4.90
CA LYS A 246 8.43 26.51 3.54
C LYS A 246 9.50 26.52 2.47
N GLU A 247 10.75 26.81 2.83
CA GLU A 247 11.89 26.76 1.93
C GLU A 247 12.44 25.33 1.87
N THR A 248 12.70 24.85 0.65
CA THR A 248 13.42 23.58 0.43
C THR A 248 14.91 23.82 0.70
N LYS A 249 15.52 23.01 1.58
CA LYS A 249 16.92 23.20 1.98
C LYS A 249 17.91 22.19 1.40
N THR A 250 17.40 21.08 0.88
CA THR A 250 18.20 19.97 0.32
C THR A 250 17.45 19.33 -0.84
N TRP A 251 18.18 18.72 -1.77
CA TRP A 251 17.62 17.91 -2.85
C TRP A 251 17.13 16.55 -2.36
N THR A 252 17.50 16.14 -1.14
CA THR A 252 16.96 14.92 -0.53
C THR A 252 15.64 15.24 0.20
N SER A 253 14.52 15.16 -0.51
CA SER A 253 13.18 15.52 0.01
C SER A 253 12.82 14.84 1.34
N ALA A 254 13.21 13.56 1.52
CA ALA A 254 13.03 12.83 2.78
C ALA A 254 13.75 13.49 3.96
N ALA A 255 14.97 13.98 3.74
CA ALA A 255 15.77 14.62 4.77
C ALA A 255 15.27 16.04 5.05
N ASP A 256 14.82 16.76 4.02
CA ASP A 256 14.17 18.07 4.16
C ASP A 256 12.91 17.97 5.03
N ALA A 257 12.02 17.03 4.71
CA ALA A 257 10.83 16.73 5.51
C ALA A 257 11.20 16.31 6.93
N THR A 258 12.21 15.44 7.10
CA THR A 258 12.70 15.04 8.43
C THR A 258 13.23 16.23 9.23
N TYR A 259 14.01 17.11 8.61
CA TYR A 259 14.50 18.33 9.26
C TYR A 259 13.36 19.25 9.68
N LYS A 260 12.32 19.40 8.85
CA LYS A 260 11.13 20.21 9.11
C LYS A 260 10.29 19.66 10.28
N ILE A 261 10.03 18.35 10.32
CA ILE A 261 9.28 17.76 11.45
C ILE A 261 10.03 17.91 12.78
N LEU A 262 11.37 17.84 12.77
CA LEU A 262 12.18 17.98 13.98
C LEU A 262 12.12 19.38 14.60
N GLN A 263 11.77 20.42 13.83
CA GLN A 263 11.62 21.77 14.37
C GLN A 263 10.44 21.90 15.35
N PHE A 264 9.54 20.92 15.37
CA PHE A 264 8.41 20.81 16.30
C PHE A 264 8.72 19.91 17.49
N THR A 265 9.96 19.46 17.65
CA THR A 265 10.41 18.61 18.75
C THR A 265 11.38 19.36 19.67
N ASP A 266 11.62 18.81 20.85
CA ASP A 266 12.60 19.37 21.79
C ASP A 266 14.06 19.13 21.33
N ARG A 267 14.29 18.20 20.39
CA ARG A 267 15.61 17.88 19.86
C ARG A 267 15.75 18.42 18.43
N LYS A 268 16.13 19.68 18.33
CA LYS A 268 16.40 20.36 17.05
C LYS A 268 17.82 20.04 16.59
N LEU A 269 17.92 19.45 15.41
CA LEU A 269 19.20 19.20 14.74
C LEU A 269 19.39 20.17 13.58
N SER A 270 20.65 20.51 13.29
CA SER A 270 21.01 21.17 12.04
C SER A 270 20.71 20.24 10.85
N LEU A 271 20.58 20.79 9.64
CA LEU A 271 20.37 19.97 8.45
C LEU A 271 21.56 19.03 8.15
N PRO A 272 22.84 19.44 8.27
CA PRO A 272 23.97 18.51 8.18
C PRO A 272 23.87 17.34 9.16
N MET A 273 23.47 17.60 10.41
CA MET A 273 23.27 16.54 11.41
C MET A 273 22.11 15.61 11.07
N VAL A 274 21.00 16.14 10.54
CA VAL A 274 19.90 15.29 10.02
C VAL A 274 20.41 14.43 8.88
N MET A 275 21.04 15.02 7.86
CA MET A 275 21.56 14.31 6.69
C MET A 275 22.55 13.20 7.06
N GLY A 276 23.50 13.49 7.95
CA GLY A 276 24.50 12.53 8.39
C GLY A 276 23.95 11.44 9.30
N LEU A 277 23.21 11.79 10.36
CA LEU A 277 22.76 10.83 11.37
C LEU A 277 21.65 9.90 10.88
N THR A 278 20.77 10.37 9.99
CA THR A 278 19.74 9.49 9.39
C THR A 278 20.28 8.64 8.24
N GLY A 279 21.52 8.88 7.80
CA GLY A 279 22.19 8.14 6.72
C GLY A 279 21.91 8.69 5.31
N HIS A 280 21.08 9.72 5.15
CA HIS A 280 20.75 10.29 3.85
C HIS A 280 21.97 10.84 3.10
N ALA A 281 22.95 11.42 3.81
CA ALA A 281 24.18 11.95 3.23
C ALA A 281 25.04 10.88 2.50
N PHE A 282 24.90 9.62 2.91
CA PHE A 282 25.72 8.49 2.44
C PHE A 282 25.00 7.64 1.40
N ARG A 283 23.71 7.90 1.18
CA ARG A 283 22.86 7.09 0.31
C ARG A 283 23.24 7.27 -1.16
N ILE A 284 23.29 6.15 -1.89
CA ILE A 284 23.35 6.11 -3.35
C ILE A 284 22.63 4.86 -3.85
N ASN A 285 21.74 5.09 -4.80
CA ASN A 285 20.95 4.09 -5.51
C ASN A 285 20.87 4.52 -6.97
N ILE A 286 21.15 3.60 -7.90
CA ILE A 286 21.10 3.83 -9.34
C ILE A 286 20.24 2.75 -9.97
N ILE A 287 19.26 3.16 -10.76
CA ILE A 287 18.50 2.27 -11.64
C ILE A 287 19.29 2.16 -12.96
N PRO A 288 19.82 0.97 -13.31
CA PRO A 288 20.70 0.81 -14.47
C PRO A 288 20.02 1.13 -15.82
N ASN A 289 20.83 1.12 -16.88
CA ASN A 289 20.49 1.42 -18.28
C ASN A 289 20.32 2.92 -18.55
N ASN A 290 19.22 3.52 -18.09
CA ASN A 290 18.89 4.90 -18.41
C ASN A 290 19.12 5.89 -17.28
N VAL A 291 19.60 5.43 -16.11
CA VAL A 291 19.75 6.23 -14.88
C VAL A 291 18.43 6.94 -14.56
N HIS A 292 17.41 6.12 -14.28
CA HIS A 292 16.05 6.60 -14.05
C HIS A 292 15.97 7.61 -12.90
N ILE A 293 15.09 8.60 -13.04
CA ILE A 293 14.92 9.67 -12.05
C ILE A 293 14.57 9.17 -10.64
N ALA A 294 13.84 8.05 -10.54
CA ALA A 294 13.48 7.41 -9.26
C ALA A 294 14.68 6.74 -8.54
N GLY A 295 15.88 6.78 -9.11
CA GLY A 295 17.09 6.19 -8.51
C GLY A 295 17.27 6.57 -7.03
N PRO A 296 17.30 7.87 -6.67
CA PRO A 296 17.57 8.29 -5.31
C PRO A 296 16.53 7.81 -4.30
N THR A 297 15.28 7.61 -4.73
CA THR A 297 14.15 7.14 -3.91
C THR A 297 13.90 5.64 -4.04
N ALA A 298 14.75 4.88 -4.74
CA ALA A 298 14.61 3.43 -4.89
C ALA A 298 15.10 2.66 -3.64
N TYR A 299 14.40 2.81 -2.52
CA TYR A 299 14.64 2.07 -1.27
C TYR A 299 13.33 1.89 -0.49
N PHE A 300 13.30 0.94 0.46
CA PHE A 300 12.11 0.72 1.28
C PHE A 300 11.97 1.82 2.35
N PHE A 301 11.00 2.73 2.15
CA PHE A 301 10.81 3.93 2.97
C PHE A 301 10.60 3.61 4.46
N GLY A 302 9.72 2.66 4.77
CA GLY A 302 9.44 2.29 6.16
C GLY A 302 10.66 1.80 6.93
N GLU A 303 11.55 1.04 6.28
CA GLU A 303 12.79 0.55 6.91
C GLU A 303 13.81 1.69 7.07
N ALA A 304 14.13 2.38 5.98
CA ALA A 304 15.18 3.39 5.96
C ALA A 304 14.84 4.61 6.83
N LEU A 305 13.62 5.15 6.72
CA LEU A 305 13.23 6.36 7.46
C LEU A 305 13.02 6.08 8.94
N SER A 306 12.44 4.92 9.30
CA SER A 306 12.27 4.55 10.71
C SER A 306 13.62 4.33 11.40
N ARG A 307 14.55 3.68 10.69
CA ARG A 307 15.93 3.50 11.17
C ARG A 307 16.65 4.84 11.31
N GLY A 308 16.52 5.72 10.32
CA GLY A 308 17.11 7.06 10.37
C GLY A 308 16.60 7.88 11.56
N LEU A 309 15.29 7.88 11.83
CA LEU A 309 14.71 8.51 13.01
C LEU A 309 15.18 7.86 14.32
N HIS A 310 15.33 6.54 14.34
CA HIS A 310 15.89 5.84 15.50
C HIS A 310 17.32 6.28 15.80
N ASN A 311 18.15 6.48 14.77
CA ASN A 311 19.53 6.95 14.93
C ASN A 311 19.62 8.31 15.62
N ILE A 312 18.63 9.19 15.43
CA ILE A 312 18.55 10.50 16.09
C ILE A 312 17.69 10.49 17.37
N GLY A 313 17.26 9.31 17.80
CA GLY A 313 16.56 9.06 19.05
C GLY A 313 15.06 9.35 19.01
N PHE A 314 14.40 8.98 17.93
CA PHE A 314 12.95 8.98 17.82
C PHE A 314 12.42 7.61 17.41
N HIS A 315 11.29 7.23 17.99
CA HIS A 315 10.47 6.14 17.47
C HIS A 315 9.46 6.68 16.48
N SER A 316 9.19 5.91 15.44
CA SER A 316 8.24 6.29 14.42
C SER A 316 7.23 5.18 14.16
N LYS A 317 6.08 5.61 13.64
CA LYS A 317 5.03 4.75 13.16
C LYS A 317 4.68 5.21 11.75
N PHE A 318 4.39 4.26 10.86
CA PHE A 318 4.09 4.57 9.47
C PHE A 318 2.95 3.72 8.92
N VAL A 319 2.38 4.18 7.83
CA VAL A 319 1.48 3.43 6.95
C VAL A 319 2.16 3.35 5.59
N ASP A 320 2.32 2.12 5.09
CA ASP A 320 3.04 1.79 3.86
C ASP A 320 2.07 1.15 2.88
N GLY A 321 1.68 1.95 1.88
CA GLY A 321 0.83 1.61 0.76
C GLY A 321 1.55 1.82 -0.57
N MET A 322 2.86 1.52 -0.61
CA MET A 322 3.66 1.62 -1.83
C MET A 322 3.40 0.44 -2.77
N SER A 323 3.51 0.68 -4.07
CA SER A 323 3.50 -0.36 -5.10
C SER A 323 4.86 -1.06 -5.26
N ASP A 324 4.86 -2.35 -5.61
CA ASP A 324 6.08 -3.19 -5.71
C ASP A 324 6.96 -2.93 -6.95
N GLY A 325 6.87 -1.76 -7.60
CA GLY A 325 7.56 -1.48 -8.87
C GLY A 325 7.99 -0.02 -9.08
N ILE A 326 8.83 0.21 -10.10
CA ILE A 326 9.17 1.58 -10.52
C ILE A 326 7.96 2.14 -11.27
N GLY A 327 7.34 3.19 -10.73
CA GLY A 327 6.28 3.92 -11.42
C GLY A 327 6.78 4.64 -12.69
N PRO A 328 5.88 5.19 -13.50
CA PRO A 328 6.25 5.86 -14.74
C PRO A 328 7.19 7.04 -14.49
N ASN A 329 8.14 7.31 -15.40
CA ASN A 329 8.92 8.54 -15.35
C ASN A 329 7.98 9.74 -15.52
N THR A 330 7.73 10.47 -14.42
CA THR A 330 6.75 11.55 -14.36
C THR A 330 7.11 12.73 -15.26
N ASN A 331 8.39 12.93 -15.56
CA ASN A 331 8.84 13.98 -16.46
C ASN A 331 8.53 13.68 -17.94
N LEU A 332 8.22 12.43 -18.26
CA LEU A 332 7.76 12.03 -19.61
C LEU A 332 6.23 12.01 -19.71
N LEU A 333 5.51 12.32 -18.64
CA LEU A 333 4.05 12.37 -18.63
C LEU A 333 3.55 13.75 -19.03
N ASP A 334 2.33 13.78 -19.59
CA ASP A 334 1.63 15.02 -19.86
C ASP A 334 1.43 15.82 -18.55
N PRO A 335 1.89 17.08 -18.46
CA PRO A 335 1.72 17.92 -17.27
C PRO A 335 0.27 18.01 -16.77
N ALA A 336 -0.72 17.87 -17.66
CA ALA A 336 -2.13 17.84 -17.29
C ALA A 336 -2.49 16.67 -16.34
N LEU A 337 -1.71 15.58 -16.35
CA LEU A 337 -1.87 14.44 -15.45
C LEU A 337 -1.37 14.74 -14.03
N MET A 338 -0.56 15.77 -13.83
CA MET A 338 -0.07 16.22 -12.52
C MET A 338 -1.00 17.25 -11.86
N GLU A 339 -2.02 17.73 -12.57
CA GLU A 339 -2.98 18.70 -12.03
C GLU A 339 -3.95 18.08 -11.01
N LYS A 340 -4.38 18.88 -10.03
CA LYS A 340 -5.36 18.45 -9.00
C LYS A 340 -6.64 17.85 -9.59
N GLY A 341 -7.08 18.32 -10.76
CA GLY A 341 -8.24 17.80 -11.46
C GLY A 341 -8.09 16.34 -11.91
N ALA A 342 -6.86 15.90 -12.21
CA ALA A 342 -6.57 14.53 -12.62
C ALA A 342 -6.65 13.54 -11.45
N MET A 343 -6.30 13.96 -10.23
CA MET A 343 -6.34 13.12 -9.03
C MET A 343 -7.74 12.56 -8.77
N SER A 344 -8.78 13.36 -8.97
CA SER A 344 -10.19 12.96 -8.75
C SER A 344 -10.66 11.79 -9.64
N LYS A 345 -9.95 11.52 -10.74
CA LYS A 345 -10.23 10.42 -11.66
C LYS A 345 -9.52 9.11 -11.27
N ARG A 346 -8.60 9.16 -10.29
CA ARG A 346 -7.82 8.01 -9.82
C ARG A 346 -8.50 7.27 -8.67
N SER A 347 -7.98 6.10 -8.36
CA SER A 347 -8.55 5.20 -7.36
C SER A 347 -8.22 5.70 -5.94
N ILE A 348 -9.16 5.77 -4.98
CA ILE A 348 -8.82 5.96 -3.55
C ILE A 348 -7.92 4.79 -3.15
N HIS A 349 -6.83 5.11 -2.45
CA HIS A 349 -5.90 4.16 -1.88
C HIS A 349 -6.51 3.39 -0.69
N GLN A 350 -6.27 2.07 -0.59
CA GLN A 350 -6.91 1.21 0.42
C GLN A 350 -6.50 1.56 1.86
N GLU A 351 -5.25 1.99 2.05
CA GLU A 351 -4.69 2.38 3.34
C GLU A 351 -5.08 3.81 3.78
N LEU A 352 -5.86 4.55 2.96
CA LEU A 352 -6.23 5.94 3.26
C LEU A 352 -6.87 6.12 4.66
N PRO A 353 -7.85 5.30 5.10
CA PRO A 353 -8.46 5.50 6.42
C PRO A 353 -7.44 5.41 7.56
N ARG A 354 -6.50 4.46 7.48
CA ARG A 354 -5.44 4.28 8.47
C ARG A 354 -4.43 5.42 8.44
N ALA A 355 -4.09 5.92 7.25
CA ALA A 355 -3.20 7.06 7.09
C ALA A 355 -3.81 8.33 7.69
N LEU A 356 -5.10 8.61 7.43
CA LEU A 356 -5.80 9.75 8.03
C LEU A 356 -5.79 9.67 9.55
N ASP A 357 -6.11 8.50 10.13
CA ASP A 357 -6.08 8.34 11.58
C ASP A 357 -4.70 8.62 12.19
N LEU A 358 -3.64 8.16 11.53
CA LEU A 358 -2.27 8.43 11.95
C LEU A 358 -1.91 9.92 11.83
N ILE A 359 -2.34 10.57 10.75
CA ILE A 359 -2.14 12.02 10.51
C ILE A 359 -2.83 12.83 11.61
N HIS A 360 -4.11 12.57 11.85
CA HIS A 360 -4.90 13.25 12.88
C HIS A 360 -4.25 13.11 14.25
N SER A 361 -3.93 11.88 14.66
CA SER A 361 -3.29 11.60 15.95
C SER A 361 -1.95 12.33 16.14
N SER A 362 -1.13 12.43 15.09
CA SER A 362 0.15 13.16 15.17
C SER A 362 -0.04 14.67 15.24
N LEU A 363 -0.87 15.22 14.36
CA LEU A 363 -1.15 16.65 14.33
C LEU A 363 -1.81 17.10 15.63
N ASP A 364 -2.73 16.31 16.20
CA ASP A 364 -3.36 16.54 17.50
C ASP A 364 -2.37 16.56 18.67
N ARG A 365 -1.22 15.88 18.55
CA ARG A 365 -0.10 15.98 19.49
C ARG A 365 0.86 17.14 19.23
N GLY A 366 0.74 17.81 18.08
CA GLY A 366 1.58 18.96 17.73
C GLY A 366 2.74 18.65 16.79
N TYR A 367 2.81 17.43 16.25
CA TYR A 367 3.90 16.99 15.38
C TYR A 367 3.44 16.88 13.92
N PRO A 368 4.10 17.55 12.96
CA PRO A 368 3.82 17.37 11.55
C PRO A 368 4.12 15.94 11.08
N VAL A 369 3.56 15.58 9.93
CA VAL A 369 3.63 14.22 9.37
C VAL A 369 4.46 14.26 8.09
N LEU A 370 5.40 13.34 7.95
CA LEU A 370 6.11 13.12 6.69
C LEU A 370 5.23 12.27 5.77
N ALA A 371 5.02 12.69 4.53
CA ALA A 371 4.19 11.98 3.56
C ALA A 371 4.86 11.93 2.18
N TRP A 372 4.55 10.89 1.42
CA TRP A 372 5.02 10.70 0.05
C TRP A 372 3.89 10.94 -0.95
N ASP A 373 4.24 11.45 -2.13
CA ASP A 373 3.33 11.60 -3.28
C ASP A 373 2.12 12.50 -2.96
N ILE A 374 2.35 13.67 -2.36
CA ILE A 374 1.28 14.62 -2.00
C ILE A 374 0.84 15.39 -3.25
N PHE A 375 1.75 16.12 -3.89
CA PHE A 375 1.55 16.88 -5.13
C PHE A 375 2.51 16.44 -6.25
N PHE A 376 3.69 15.96 -5.87
CA PHE A 376 4.79 15.46 -6.69
C PHE A 376 5.24 14.11 -6.14
N PRO A 377 5.91 13.25 -6.93
CA PRO A 377 6.43 11.97 -6.46
C PRO A 377 7.70 12.18 -5.61
N GLU A 378 7.55 12.92 -4.51
CA GLU A 378 8.59 13.32 -3.57
C GLU A 378 8.05 13.26 -2.13
N PHE A 379 8.91 13.49 -1.14
CA PHE A 379 8.49 13.63 0.25
C PHE A 379 8.12 15.08 0.59
N GLY A 380 7.00 15.23 1.30
CA GLY A 380 6.52 16.49 1.85
C GLY A 380 6.09 16.37 3.31
N THR A 381 5.64 17.50 3.85
CA THR A 381 5.20 17.63 5.24
C THR A 381 3.74 18.05 5.32
N LEU A 382 2.92 17.28 6.03
CA LEU A 382 1.57 17.68 6.41
C LEU A 382 1.63 18.37 7.77
N TYR A 383 1.15 19.60 7.84
CA TYR A 383 1.23 20.44 9.05
C TYR A 383 -0.15 20.87 9.57
N GLY A 384 -1.23 20.43 8.95
CA GLY A 384 -2.56 20.72 9.43
C GLY A 384 -3.67 19.95 8.73
N TYR A 385 -4.85 19.98 9.34
CA TYR A 385 -6.08 19.41 8.82
C TYR A 385 -7.30 20.27 9.20
N ASP A 386 -8.39 20.10 8.45
CA ASP A 386 -9.68 20.72 8.68
C ASP A 386 -10.78 19.69 8.38
N ASP A 387 -11.43 19.20 9.44
CA ASP A 387 -12.43 18.13 9.30
C ASP A 387 -13.76 18.62 8.70
N GLU A 388 -14.10 19.90 8.84
CA GLU A 388 -15.31 20.48 8.25
C GLU A 388 -15.22 20.47 6.72
N THR A 389 -14.05 20.86 6.21
CA THR A 389 -13.77 20.93 4.77
C THR A 389 -13.07 19.68 4.23
N ARG A 390 -12.75 18.70 5.09
CA ARG A 390 -12.04 17.45 4.77
C ARG A 390 -10.73 17.69 4.01
N THR A 391 -9.93 18.61 4.53
CA THR A 391 -8.74 19.12 3.83
C THR A 391 -7.49 19.00 4.69
N LEU A 392 -6.38 18.57 4.07
CA LEU A 392 -5.03 18.57 4.63
C LEU A 392 -4.27 19.81 4.15
N TYR A 393 -3.42 20.35 5.03
CA TYR A 393 -2.48 21.42 4.73
C TYR A 393 -1.08 20.82 4.59
N ALA A 394 -0.46 21.03 3.44
CA ALA A 394 0.77 20.38 3.07
C ALA A 394 1.79 21.35 2.47
N GLU A 395 3.06 20.99 2.63
CA GLU A 395 4.17 21.59 1.91
C GLU A 395 5.03 20.49 1.31
N GLU A 396 5.40 20.63 0.04
CA GLU A 396 6.24 19.67 -0.66
C GLU A 396 7.09 20.40 -1.70
N CYS A 397 8.41 20.26 -1.60
CA CYS A 397 9.39 20.90 -2.48
C CYS A 397 9.15 22.41 -2.66
N GLY A 398 8.76 23.11 -1.58
CA GLY A 398 8.50 24.56 -1.57
C GLY A 398 7.08 24.96 -2.01
N ARG A 399 6.28 24.02 -2.51
CA ARG A 399 4.87 24.25 -2.80
C ARG A 399 4.05 24.10 -1.53
N VAL A 400 3.45 25.20 -1.08
CA VAL A 400 2.49 25.21 0.04
C VAL A 400 1.08 25.28 -0.51
N ASP A 401 0.29 24.24 -0.26
CA ASP A 401 -1.05 24.10 -0.82
C ASP A 401 -1.91 23.16 0.05
N THR A 402 -3.19 23.01 -0.30
CA THR A 402 -4.13 22.13 0.39
C THR A 402 -4.52 20.91 -0.45
N LEU A 403 -4.78 19.78 0.21
CA LEU A 403 -5.16 18.51 -0.41
C LEU A 403 -6.43 17.94 0.25
N PRO A 404 -7.52 17.66 -0.50
CA PRO A 404 -8.67 16.95 0.05
C PRO A 404 -8.28 15.55 0.57
N TYR A 405 -8.92 15.07 1.64
CA TYR A 405 -8.61 13.77 2.26
C TYR A 405 -8.61 12.63 1.25
N GLU A 406 -9.59 12.61 0.34
CA GLU A 406 -9.73 11.57 -0.68
C GLU A 406 -8.64 11.59 -1.76
N ASN A 407 -7.82 12.64 -1.83
CA ASN A 407 -6.75 12.78 -2.82
C ASN A 407 -5.38 12.36 -2.27
N LEU A 408 -5.27 12.08 -0.97
CA LEU A 408 -4.03 11.54 -0.41
C LEU A 408 -3.79 10.13 -0.98
N GLY A 409 -2.60 9.93 -1.58
CA GLY A 409 -2.25 8.72 -2.31
C GLY A 409 -2.90 8.59 -3.70
N ARG A 410 -3.37 9.71 -4.27
CA ARG A 410 -3.92 9.79 -5.64
C ARG A 410 -3.09 10.68 -6.55
N SER A 411 -1.83 10.94 -6.22
CA SER A 411 -0.91 11.57 -7.15
C SER A 411 -0.52 10.56 -8.25
N VAL A 412 0.44 10.90 -9.09
CA VAL A 412 0.75 10.17 -10.33
C VAL A 412 1.15 8.72 -10.07
N MET A 413 1.74 8.43 -8.91
CA MET A 413 2.21 7.10 -8.57
C MET A 413 1.08 6.22 -8.01
N GLU A 414 -0.04 6.83 -7.56
CA GLU A 414 -1.10 6.14 -6.80
C GLU A 414 -0.56 5.39 -5.56
N ASP A 415 0.58 5.85 -5.04
CA ASP A 415 1.26 5.31 -3.85
C ASP A 415 0.86 6.12 -2.60
N LEU A 416 0.82 5.47 -1.44
CA LEU A 416 0.56 6.15 -0.17
C LEU A 416 1.61 5.76 0.87
N PHE A 417 2.38 6.73 1.34
CA PHE A 417 3.22 6.54 2.51
C PHE A 417 3.08 7.73 3.46
N VAL A 418 2.87 7.45 4.74
CA VAL A 418 2.87 8.46 5.80
C VAL A 418 3.67 7.95 7.00
N LEU A 419 4.45 8.83 7.61
CA LEU A 419 5.28 8.53 8.76
C LEU A 419 5.16 9.64 9.82
N VAL A 420 5.06 9.24 11.08
CA VAL A 420 4.95 10.14 12.23
C VAL A 420 5.96 9.79 13.30
N ILE A 421 6.35 10.79 14.09
CA ILE A 421 7.11 10.59 15.33
C ILE A 421 6.13 10.14 16.42
N GLU A 422 6.38 8.98 17.01
CA GLU A 422 5.56 8.43 18.10
C GLU A 422 6.07 8.87 19.47
N GLY A 423 7.39 8.87 19.66
CA GLY A 423 8.05 9.29 20.89
C GLY A 423 9.56 9.45 20.73
N SER A 424 10.22 9.89 21.80
CA SER A 424 11.66 10.13 21.85
C SER A 424 12.39 9.10 22.72
N VAL A 425 13.66 8.89 22.40
CA VAL A 425 14.60 8.06 23.15
C VAL A 425 15.82 8.91 23.52
N ASP A 426 16.24 8.79 24.77
CA ASP A 426 17.48 9.39 25.22
C ASP A 426 18.66 8.61 24.64
N ILE A 427 19.43 9.30 23.80
CA ILE A 427 20.58 8.75 23.10
C ILE A 427 21.63 9.86 23.02
N THR A 428 22.87 9.50 23.33
CA THR A 428 24.02 10.42 23.28
C THR A 428 24.53 10.58 21.84
N LEU A 429 25.20 11.69 21.53
CA LEU A 429 25.80 11.89 20.20
C LEU A 429 26.72 10.75 19.77
N ARG A 430 27.48 10.16 20.71
CA ARG A 430 28.30 8.96 20.44
C ARG A 430 27.47 7.79 19.94
N GLN A 431 26.35 7.50 20.61
CA GLN A 431 25.45 6.42 20.22
C GLN A 431 24.75 6.73 18.89
N GLN A 432 24.32 7.97 18.67
CA GLN A 432 23.73 8.41 17.41
C GLN A 432 24.71 8.20 16.25
N LEU A 433 25.96 8.66 16.40
CA LEU A 433 26.99 8.50 15.38
C LEU A 433 27.31 7.02 15.12
N ARG A 434 27.40 6.19 16.18
CA ARG A 434 27.62 4.75 16.02
C ARG A 434 26.52 4.11 15.17
N LEU A 435 25.25 4.36 15.47
CA LEU A 435 24.11 3.83 14.72
C LEU A 435 24.06 4.36 13.28
N ALA A 436 24.36 5.64 13.08
CA ALA A 436 24.41 6.26 11.77
C ALA A 436 25.50 5.64 10.88
N LEU A 437 26.70 5.42 11.42
CA LEU A 437 27.80 4.80 10.68
C LEU A 437 27.56 3.31 10.40
N GLU A 438 26.95 2.59 11.33
CA GLU A 438 26.48 1.21 11.10
C GLU A 438 25.53 1.17 9.89
N THR A 439 24.53 2.06 9.88
CA THR A 439 23.56 2.21 8.79
C THR A 439 24.25 2.56 7.47
N ALA A 440 25.14 3.54 7.47
CA ALA A 440 25.87 3.98 6.28
C ALA A 440 26.76 2.85 5.70
N VAL A 441 27.51 2.14 6.54
CA VAL A 441 28.37 1.03 6.11
C VAL A 441 27.56 -0.10 5.50
N GLU A 442 26.47 -0.51 6.15
CA GLU A 442 25.57 -1.54 5.61
C GLU A 442 24.97 -1.13 4.26
N GLN A 443 24.62 0.14 4.12
CA GLN A 443 24.14 0.68 2.85
C GLN A 443 25.20 0.62 1.74
N TYR A 444 26.44 1.04 2.01
CA TYR A 444 27.53 0.97 1.04
C TYR A 444 27.87 -0.46 0.62
N GLU A 445 27.73 -1.41 1.55
CA GLU A 445 27.91 -2.85 1.32
C GLU A 445 26.69 -3.52 0.67
N GLY A 446 25.60 -2.78 0.47
CA GLY A 446 24.38 -3.27 -0.17
C GLY A 446 23.54 -4.22 0.69
N LYS A 447 23.72 -4.21 2.01
CA LYS A 447 23.05 -5.13 2.96
C LYS A 447 21.61 -4.77 3.31
N GLU A 448 21.15 -3.56 3.02
CA GLU A 448 19.74 -3.18 3.20
C GLU A 448 18.80 -4.09 2.38
N SER A 449 17.49 -4.02 2.59
CA SER A 449 16.51 -4.70 1.74
C SER A 449 16.63 -4.28 0.26
N VAL A 450 16.63 -5.26 -0.65
CA VAL A 450 16.90 -5.05 -2.08
C VAL A 450 15.64 -4.62 -2.82
N VAL A 451 15.68 -3.45 -3.46
CA VAL A 451 14.70 -3.07 -4.48
C VAL A 451 15.14 -3.73 -5.79
N PRO A 452 14.35 -4.65 -6.39
CA PRO A 452 14.81 -5.52 -7.48
C PRO A 452 15.38 -4.80 -8.71
N THR A 453 15.00 -3.54 -8.90
CA THR A 453 15.33 -2.74 -10.08
C THR A 453 16.46 -1.74 -9.86
N ALA A 454 16.98 -1.62 -8.65
CA ALA A 454 18.00 -0.63 -8.30
C ALA A 454 19.26 -1.30 -7.73
N VAL A 455 20.40 -0.76 -8.10
CA VAL A 455 21.71 -1.11 -7.55
C VAL A 455 22.10 -0.03 -6.54
N LYS A 456 22.67 -0.42 -5.42
CA LYS A 456 22.92 0.47 -4.27
C LYS A 456 24.34 0.39 -3.75
N GLY A 457 24.70 1.38 -2.94
CA GLY A 457 26.02 1.45 -2.32
C GLY A 457 27.14 1.59 -3.35
N ILE A 458 28.31 1.03 -3.06
CA ILE A 458 29.47 1.18 -3.96
C ILE A 458 29.22 0.56 -5.35
N ALA A 459 28.44 -0.53 -5.41
CA ALA A 459 28.08 -1.17 -6.67
C ALA A 459 27.18 -0.28 -7.57
N ALA A 460 26.51 0.73 -7.02
CA ALA A 460 25.70 1.66 -7.80
C ALA A 460 26.55 2.50 -8.75
N TYR A 461 27.80 2.80 -8.40
CA TYR A 461 28.73 3.48 -9.30
C TYR A 461 29.08 2.61 -10.51
N ASP A 462 29.23 1.30 -10.33
CA ASP A 462 29.47 0.38 -11.46
C ASP A 462 28.27 0.38 -12.43
N ALA A 463 27.05 0.28 -11.89
CA ALA A 463 25.83 0.37 -12.70
C ALA A 463 25.71 1.72 -13.44
N TRP A 464 26.13 2.82 -12.80
CA TRP A 464 26.14 4.14 -13.43
C TRP A 464 27.17 4.22 -14.57
N LEU A 465 28.39 3.73 -14.34
CA LEU A 465 29.45 3.66 -15.34
C LEU A 465 29.04 2.82 -16.55
N GLU A 466 28.48 1.63 -16.33
CA GLU A 466 27.95 0.77 -17.39
C GLU A 466 26.85 1.47 -18.20
N SER A 467 25.97 2.22 -17.53
CA SER A 467 24.89 2.98 -18.20
C SER A 467 25.46 4.11 -19.07
N LEU A 468 26.48 4.82 -18.60
CA LEU A 468 27.17 5.87 -19.36
C LEU A 468 27.90 5.30 -20.59
N GLN A 469 28.54 4.14 -20.44
CA GLN A 469 29.18 3.40 -21.54
C GLN A 469 28.15 2.95 -22.59
N GLY A 470 26.96 2.55 -22.13
CA GLY A 470 25.85 2.17 -23.00
C GLY A 470 25.24 3.33 -23.80
N ARG A 471 25.47 4.59 -23.40
CA ARG A 471 24.98 5.82 -24.06
C ARG A 471 23.47 5.80 -24.35
N GLN A 472 22.69 5.27 -23.40
CA GLN A 472 21.21 5.26 -23.41
C GLN A 472 20.65 5.99 -22.18
N ILE A 473 21.36 7.01 -21.72
CA ILE A 473 21.00 7.81 -20.56
C ILE A 473 19.80 8.68 -20.89
N GLU A 474 18.82 8.71 -19.98
CA GLU A 474 17.75 9.70 -20.00
C GLU A 474 18.30 11.00 -19.36
N PRO A 475 18.44 12.11 -20.11
CA PRO A 475 19.19 13.28 -19.64
C PRO A 475 18.67 13.89 -18.35
N ASN A 476 17.35 14.00 -18.19
CA ASN A 476 16.74 14.65 -17.03
C ASN A 476 16.94 13.80 -15.77
N GLY A 477 16.62 12.50 -15.83
CA GLY A 477 16.81 11.56 -14.73
C GLY A 477 18.27 11.47 -14.29
N HIS A 478 19.21 11.49 -15.24
CA HIS A 478 20.64 11.55 -14.94
C HIS A 478 21.04 12.83 -14.21
N ALA A 479 20.61 14.00 -14.69
CA ALA A 479 20.86 15.26 -14.01
C ALA A 479 20.26 15.31 -12.60
N TYR A 480 19.05 14.79 -12.41
CA TYR A 480 18.42 14.71 -11.09
C TYR A 480 19.23 13.84 -10.11
N ASN A 481 19.69 12.66 -10.57
CA ASN A 481 20.57 11.80 -9.76
C ASN A 481 21.87 12.54 -9.38
N ILE A 482 22.46 13.30 -10.31
CA ILE A 482 23.66 14.11 -10.03
C ILE A 482 23.36 15.18 -8.96
N GLU A 483 22.24 15.89 -9.05
CA GLU A 483 21.86 16.91 -8.06
C GLU A 483 21.72 16.32 -6.65
N VAL A 484 20.95 15.24 -6.53
CA VAL A 484 20.70 14.60 -5.24
C VAL A 484 21.98 14.03 -4.64
N LEU A 485 22.82 13.38 -5.44
CA LEU A 485 24.10 12.82 -4.96
C LEU A 485 25.11 13.91 -4.60
N ARG A 486 25.21 14.97 -5.41
CA ARG A 486 26.05 16.12 -5.11
C ARG A 486 25.67 16.75 -3.77
N ASP A 487 24.39 17.00 -3.58
CA ASP A 487 23.84 17.60 -2.36
C ASP A 487 24.06 16.67 -1.15
N ALA A 488 23.81 15.36 -1.30
CA ALA A 488 24.07 14.39 -0.24
C ALA A 488 25.54 14.37 0.20
N ARG A 489 26.49 14.39 -0.74
CA ARG A 489 27.93 14.42 -0.43
C ARG A 489 28.40 15.76 0.12
N TYR A 490 27.77 16.86 -0.29
CA TYR A 490 28.00 18.16 0.33
C TYR A 490 27.63 18.13 1.81
N TYR A 491 26.44 17.61 2.14
CA TYR A 491 26.02 17.46 3.52
C TYR A 491 26.81 16.41 4.30
N ALA A 492 27.38 15.39 3.65
CA ALA A 492 28.33 14.49 4.29
C ALA A 492 29.59 15.24 4.75
N ALA A 493 30.12 16.14 3.92
CA ALA A 493 31.26 16.98 4.30
C ALA A 493 30.88 17.93 5.46
N GLU A 494 29.77 18.67 5.34
CA GLU A 494 29.34 19.60 6.40
C GLU A 494 28.99 18.88 7.72
N PHE A 495 28.48 17.64 7.66
CA PHE A 495 28.25 16.80 8.83
C PHE A 495 29.55 16.54 9.60
N PHE A 496 30.61 16.07 8.93
CA PHE A 496 31.90 15.84 9.60
C PHE A 496 32.53 17.14 10.11
N LYS A 497 32.36 18.24 9.39
CA LYS A 497 32.80 19.58 9.84
C LYS A 497 32.10 20.02 11.12
N GLU A 498 30.79 19.77 11.23
CA GLU A 498 30.03 20.04 12.44
C GLU A 498 30.47 19.11 13.59
N LEU A 499 30.68 17.81 13.32
CA LEU A 499 31.17 16.85 14.31
C LEU A 499 32.53 17.24 14.89
N ILE A 500 33.47 17.75 14.08
CA ILE A 500 34.78 18.23 14.58
C ILE A 500 34.60 19.29 15.68
N THR A 501 33.56 20.13 15.56
CA THR A 501 33.29 21.20 16.52
C THR A 501 32.46 20.71 17.72
N ALA A 502 31.46 19.88 17.47
CA ALA A 502 30.52 19.40 18.50
C ALA A 502 31.10 18.28 19.37
N TRP A 503 31.96 17.42 18.82
CA TRP A 503 32.44 16.22 19.51
C TRP A 503 33.18 16.52 20.82
N PRO A 504 34.18 17.44 20.86
CA PRO A 504 34.91 17.72 22.09
C PRO A 504 34.02 18.30 23.20
N GLN A 505 32.96 19.01 22.82
CA GLN A 505 32.02 19.63 23.77
C GLN A 505 31.15 18.59 24.48
N GLU A 506 30.75 17.53 23.77
CA GLU A 506 29.84 16.51 24.31
C GLU A 506 30.55 15.28 24.88
N ASN A 507 31.69 14.87 24.31
CA ASN A 507 32.35 13.60 24.63
C ASN A 507 33.76 13.76 25.22
N GLY A 508 34.26 15.00 25.31
CA GLY A 508 35.66 15.29 25.67
C GLY A 508 36.61 15.16 24.47
N GLU A 509 37.87 15.53 24.69
CA GLU A 509 38.88 15.53 23.63
C GLU A 509 39.30 14.11 23.23
N GLU A 510 39.04 13.75 21.97
CA GLU A 510 39.53 12.52 21.33
C GLU A 510 40.27 12.88 20.04
N PRO A 511 41.56 13.26 20.11
CA PRO A 511 42.30 13.78 18.96
C PRO A 511 42.37 12.81 17.79
N GLU A 512 42.47 11.51 18.07
CA GLU A 512 42.50 10.47 17.03
C GLU A 512 41.18 10.41 16.26
N LEU A 513 40.04 10.47 16.95
CA LEU A 513 38.72 10.42 16.31
C LEU A 513 38.43 11.72 15.55
N THR A 514 38.85 12.85 16.10
CA THR A 514 38.75 14.17 15.46
C THR A 514 39.54 14.19 14.15
N GLY A 515 40.76 13.64 14.14
CA GLY A 515 41.55 13.49 12.92
C GLY A 515 40.87 12.62 11.85
N LEU A 516 40.18 11.55 12.26
CA LEU A 516 39.39 10.74 11.33
C LEU A 516 38.19 11.50 10.74
N PHE A 517 37.55 12.38 11.52
CA PHE A 517 36.50 13.27 11.01
C PHE A 517 37.04 14.28 9.99
N GLU A 518 38.22 14.85 10.23
CA GLU A 518 38.90 15.74 9.28
C GLU A 518 39.23 15.02 7.97
N GLU A 519 39.76 13.80 8.04
CA GLU A 519 40.02 12.99 6.85
C GLU A 519 38.72 12.67 6.07
N ALA A 520 37.65 12.29 6.76
CA ALA A 520 36.36 12.03 6.13
C ALA A 520 35.78 13.29 5.47
N ASN A 521 35.84 14.44 6.16
CA ASN A 521 35.42 15.74 5.62
C ASN A 521 36.16 16.08 4.31
N MET A 522 37.50 15.95 4.30
CA MET A 522 38.31 16.23 3.11
C MET A 522 37.95 15.33 1.92
N LEU A 523 37.69 14.04 2.18
CA LEU A 523 37.29 13.10 1.12
C LEU A 523 35.95 13.49 0.50
N TYR A 524 34.94 13.79 1.31
CA TYR A 524 33.63 14.22 0.81
C TYR A 524 33.68 15.58 0.12
N ALA A 525 34.46 16.54 0.63
CA ALA A 525 34.70 17.82 -0.03
C ALA A 525 35.33 17.63 -1.42
N GLY A 526 36.32 16.73 -1.53
CA GLY A 526 36.93 16.37 -2.81
C GLY A 526 35.94 15.78 -3.82
N MET A 527 34.97 14.97 -3.36
CA MET A 527 33.90 14.46 -4.23
C MET A 527 32.99 15.59 -4.74
N CYS A 528 32.64 16.54 -3.87
CA CYS A 528 31.78 17.67 -4.22
C CYS A 528 32.38 18.48 -5.37
N GLU A 529 33.69 18.67 -5.40
CA GLU A 529 34.39 19.32 -6.52
C GLU A 529 34.15 18.59 -7.85
N ARG A 530 34.19 17.25 -7.88
CA ARG A 530 33.96 16.45 -9.10
C ARG A 530 32.48 16.45 -9.49
N PHE A 531 31.58 16.32 -8.51
CA PHE A 531 30.15 16.43 -8.75
C PHE A 531 29.75 17.82 -9.28
N ASN A 532 30.43 18.89 -8.86
CA ASN A 532 30.19 20.23 -9.42
C ASN A 532 30.51 20.30 -10.92
N VAL A 533 31.54 19.59 -11.38
CA VAL A 533 31.83 19.49 -12.83
C VAL A 533 30.72 18.71 -13.54
N LEU A 534 30.28 17.57 -12.99
CA LEU A 534 29.15 16.81 -13.55
C LEU A 534 27.86 17.63 -13.64
N HIS A 535 27.54 18.39 -12.58
CA HIS A 535 26.39 19.29 -12.54
C HIS A 535 26.44 20.36 -13.64
N GLN A 536 27.61 20.96 -13.87
CA GLN A 536 27.78 21.95 -14.94
C GLN A 536 27.63 21.34 -16.34
N MET A 537 28.06 20.09 -16.51
CA MET A 537 27.89 19.34 -17.77
C MET A 537 26.43 18.94 -18.02
N PHE A 538 25.72 18.54 -16.96
CA PHE A 538 24.36 17.98 -17.02
C PHE A 538 23.43 18.71 -16.04
N PRO A 539 23.06 19.98 -16.31
CA PRO A 539 22.25 20.77 -15.39
C PRO A 539 20.79 20.29 -15.37
N PHE A 540 20.20 20.13 -14.18
CA PHE A 540 18.76 19.84 -14.06
C PHE A 540 17.92 21.11 -14.34
N PRO A 541 16.76 21.03 -15.04
CA PRO A 541 16.10 19.83 -15.58
C PRO A 541 16.50 19.49 -17.03
N VAL A 542 17.44 20.23 -17.63
CA VAL A 542 17.78 20.10 -19.06
C VAL A 542 18.54 18.82 -19.37
N GLY A 543 19.41 18.38 -18.46
CA GLY A 543 20.13 17.11 -18.57
C GLY A 543 21.38 17.14 -19.44
N GLY A 544 21.55 18.15 -20.29
CA GLY A 544 22.65 18.23 -21.25
C GLY A 544 22.59 17.09 -22.29
N GLU A 545 23.75 16.70 -22.82
CA GLU A 545 23.85 15.65 -23.86
C GLU A 545 24.73 14.47 -23.39
N PRO A 546 24.27 13.67 -22.40
CA PRO A 546 25.07 12.60 -21.79
C PRO A 546 25.41 11.44 -22.73
N ASN A 547 24.71 11.34 -23.87
CA ASN A 547 24.91 10.27 -24.84
C ASN A 547 25.94 10.63 -25.94
N LEU A 548 26.44 11.88 -25.97
CA LEU A 548 27.56 12.24 -26.83
C LEU A 548 28.84 11.56 -26.34
N GLU A 549 29.64 11.05 -27.27
CA GLU A 549 30.87 10.31 -26.98
C GLU A 549 31.84 11.08 -26.08
N ASP A 550 32.13 12.35 -26.40
CA ASP A 550 33.03 13.18 -25.61
C ASP A 550 32.49 13.49 -24.21
N GLN A 551 31.17 13.71 -24.10
CA GLN A 551 30.52 14.02 -22.82
C GLN A 551 30.44 12.79 -21.92
N SER A 552 30.04 11.65 -22.50
CA SER A 552 30.01 10.34 -21.83
C SER A 552 31.40 9.94 -21.32
N THR A 553 32.44 10.07 -22.15
CA THR A 553 33.82 9.74 -21.75
C THR A 553 34.29 10.59 -20.57
N LYS A 554 34.05 11.91 -20.61
CA LYS A 554 34.38 12.81 -19.49
C LYS A 554 33.58 12.47 -18.22
N ALA A 555 32.29 12.16 -18.37
CA ALA A 555 31.43 11.77 -17.25
C ALA A 555 31.92 10.48 -16.59
N ILE A 556 32.30 9.48 -17.39
CA ILE A 556 32.87 8.20 -16.92
C ILE A 556 34.11 8.46 -16.05
N THR A 557 35.08 9.25 -16.54
CA THR A 557 36.28 9.58 -15.77
C THR A 557 35.95 10.27 -14.44
N LEU A 558 35.01 11.21 -14.44
CA LEU A 558 34.57 11.89 -13.21
C LEU A 558 33.90 10.93 -12.22
N VAL A 559 33.03 10.03 -12.70
CA VAL A 559 32.35 9.05 -11.86
C VAL A 559 33.34 8.01 -11.30
N GLU A 560 34.37 7.61 -12.07
CA GLU A 560 35.46 6.76 -11.58
C GLU A 560 36.25 7.44 -10.46
N ASP A 561 36.62 8.71 -10.63
CA ASP A 561 37.30 9.51 -9.62
C ASP A 561 36.46 9.65 -8.34
N ILE A 562 35.16 9.93 -8.48
CA ILE A 562 34.22 10.01 -7.36
C ILE A 562 34.15 8.66 -6.66
N LYS A 563 33.99 7.55 -7.39
CA LYS A 563 33.94 6.20 -6.82
C LYS A 563 35.21 5.88 -6.04
N ALA A 564 36.39 6.26 -6.55
CA ALA A 564 37.65 6.03 -5.87
C ALA A 564 37.77 6.81 -4.55
N LEU A 565 37.28 8.06 -4.52
CA LEU A 565 37.16 8.85 -3.29
C LEU A 565 36.15 8.23 -2.33
N GLU A 566 35.00 7.78 -2.84
CA GLU A 566 33.92 7.18 -2.05
C GLU A 566 34.41 5.93 -1.32
N ILE A 567 35.14 5.04 -2.01
CA ILE A 567 35.74 3.84 -1.40
C ILE A 567 36.66 4.20 -0.22
N LYS A 568 37.48 5.25 -0.36
CA LYS A 568 38.35 5.74 0.71
C LYS A 568 37.52 6.31 1.87
N ALA A 569 36.46 7.07 1.58
CA ALA A 569 35.57 7.62 2.60
C ALA A 569 34.89 6.49 3.38
N VAL A 570 34.38 5.46 2.71
CA VAL A 570 33.79 4.28 3.37
C VAL A 570 34.79 3.56 4.26
N ALA A 571 36.06 3.43 3.86
CA ALA A 571 37.09 2.89 4.72
C ALA A 571 37.26 3.73 6.01
N LYS A 572 37.22 5.06 5.90
CA LYS A 572 37.26 5.96 7.05
C LYS A 572 36.01 5.83 7.94
N LEU A 573 34.82 5.72 7.36
CA LEU A 573 33.59 5.46 8.13
C LEU A 573 33.70 4.17 8.95
N LYS A 574 34.27 3.10 8.38
CA LYS A 574 34.51 1.83 9.07
C LYS A 574 35.53 1.95 10.21
N GLU A 575 36.61 2.71 10.00
CA GLU A 575 37.60 3.01 11.04
C GLU A 575 36.96 3.75 12.22
N ILE A 576 36.18 4.80 11.93
CA ILE A 576 35.43 5.58 12.94
C ILE A 576 34.45 4.66 13.68
N TYR A 577 33.63 3.89 12.95
CA TYR A 577 32.67 2.96 13.54
C TYR A 577 33.33 1.95 14.50
N ALA A 578 34.47 1.39 14.10
CA ALA A 578 35.23 0.45 14.92
C ALA A 578 35.79 1.11 16.20
N LYS A 579 36.10 2.41 16.17
CA LYS A 579 36.52 3.18 17.36
C LYS A 579 35.37 3.47 18.31
N LEU A 580 34.17 3.74 17.79
CA LEU A 580 32.97 3.99 18.60
C LEU A 580 32.40 2.74 19.27
N THR A 581 32.79 1.56 18.80
CA THR A 581 32.31 0.25 19.31
C THR A 581 33.25 -0.35 20.36
N LYS A 582 34.46 0.18 20.48
CA LYS A 582 35.42 -0.15 21.56
C LYS A 582 35.11 0.68 22.79
#